data_AF-A0AB34INQ0-F1
#
_entry.id   AF-A0AB34INQ0-F1
#
_cell.length_a   1.000
_cell.length_b   1.000
_cell.length_c   1.000
_cell.angle_alpha   90.00
_cell.angle_beta   90.00
_cell.angle_gamma   90.00
#
_symmetry.space_group_name_H-M   'P 1'
#
loop_
_entity.id
_entity.type
_entity.pdbx_description
1 polymer ?
#
loop_
_entity_poly.entity_id
_entity_poly.type
_entity_poly.pdbx_seq_one_letter_code
_entity_poly.pdbx_strand_id
1 'polypeptide(L)'
;MSAPTAFRVSEKRFRRGGEADATPGSAIDFSHVEASSPQYKELVEPVVLESEPPTWLRHARVYSIRGVHGFRFICHALSSTEQLHWARAALQTWPESPGVTNLSPNGNLQSAADTAVSVWEEHKRGSGAQKTRLSKLAWATLGYHYQWSERRYDHSKRSEFPSDLAQLASDLATVAGYSLQAEAAIVNYYHPGSTMGGHRDDAEPFQKAPIVSVSLGLSAIFLLGGTTRDETPIALMLRSGDVIVQGGESRGYYHGVPRIFADSLPAELQAAAKSEEDREIIEWLYTHRINVNVRQVNELTDRCLPASVERRCIGQEEPCHTSNVLRGSTAPTSVLKRYREVATDGTGSTCDD
;
A
#
# COMPACT_ATOMS: atom_id res chain seq x y z
N MET A 1 -16.26 -14.46 -32.81
CA MET A 1 -15.78 -13.70 -31.63
C MET A 1 -16.45 -14.30 -30.40
N SER A 2 -15.70 -14.62 -29.34
CA SER A 2 -16.29 -15.10 -28.08
C SER A 2 -17.11 -14.00 -27.39
N ALA A 3 -18.09 -14.40 -26.58
CA ALA A 3 -18.83 -13.45 -25.75
C ALA A 3 -17.86 -12.71 -24.79
N PRO A 4 -18.10 -11.42 -24.47
CA PRO A 4 -17.30 -10.71 -23.48
C PRO A 4 -17.51 -11.31 -22.09
N THR A 5 -16.44 -11.42 -21.30
CA THR A 5 -16.54 -11.87 -19.90
C THR A 5 -17.34 -10.87 -19.06
N ALA A 6 -17.89 -11.32 -17.92
CA ALA A 6 -18.68 -10.44 -17.04
C ALA A 6 -17.86 -9.22 -16.55
N PHE A 7 -16.59 -9.42 -16.21
CA PHE A 7 -15.69 -8.32 -15.86
C PHE A 7 -15.56 -7.29 -16.99
N ARG A 8 -15.39 -7.76 -18.24
CA ARG A 8 -15.27 -6.88 -19.42
C ARG A 8 -16.56 -6.11 -19.70
N VAL A 9 -17.72 -6.70 -19.40
CA VAL A 9 -19.03 -6.05 -19.49
C VAL A 9 -19.12 -4.92 -18.46
N SER A 10 -18.81 -5.19 -17.19
CA SER A 10 -18.80 -4.17 -16.12
C SER A 10 -17.80 -3.05 -16.39
N GLU A 11 -16.59 -3.38 -16.85
CA GLU A 11 -15.56 -2.38 -17.23
C GLU A 11 -16.09 -1.43 -18.31
N LYS A 12 -16.73 -1.98 -19.37
CA LYS A 12 -17.33 -1.16 -20.44
C LYS A 12 -18.49 -0.30 -19.94
N ARG A 13 -19.32 -0.83 -19.04
CA ARG A 13 -20.45 -0.09 -18.43
C ARG A 13 -19.93 1.16 -17.72
N PHE A 14 -19.01 1.01 -16.76
CA PHE A 14 -18.50 2.16 -16.01
C PHE A 14 -17.64 3.10 -16.86
N ARG A 15 -16.90 2.58 -17.85
CA ARG A 15 -16.08 3.43 -18.72
C ARG A 15 -16.92 4.31 -19.66
N ARG A 16 -18.04 3.80 -20.17
CA ARG A 16 -18.91 4.51 -21.14
C ARG A 16 -20.07 5.27 -20.48
N GLY A 17 -20.40 4.93 -19.24
CA GLY A 17 -21.54 5.48 -18.55
C GLY A 17 -21.45 6.99 -18.36
N GLY A 18 -22.59 7.69 -18.50
CA GLY A 18 -22.73 9.09 -18.11
C GLY A 18 -22.73 9.25 -16.58
N GLU A 19 -23.15 10.40 -16.06
CA GLU A 19 -23.37 10.59 -14.61
C GLU A 19 -24.34 9.55 -14.02
N ALA A 20 -25.30 9.06 -14.82
CA ALA A 20 -26.31 8.06 -14.43
C ALA A 20 -25.73 6.71 -13.96
N ASP A 21 -24.61 6.26 -14.52
CA ASP A 21 -23.93 5.00 -14.13
C ASP A 21 -22.96 5.18 -12.95
N ALA A 22 -22.91 6.40 -12.40
CA ALA A 22 -22.18 6.78 -11.19
C ALA A 22 -23.12 7.38 -10.12
N THR A 23 -24.43 7.16 -10.29
CA THR A 23 -25.44 7.58 -9.32
C THR A 23 -25.33 6.78 -8.03
N PRO A 24 -25.85 7.31 -6.91
CA PRO A 24 -26.02 6.55 -5.67
C PRO A 24 -26.65 5.17 -5.95
N GLY A 25 -25.96 4.11 -5.54
CA GLY A 25 -26.41 2.72 -5.72
C GLY A 25 -25.88 1.96 -6.94
N SER A 26 -25.12 2.61 -7.83
CA SER A 26 -24.40 1.92 -8.92
C SER A 26 -23.12 1.20 -8.47
N ALA A 27 -22.54 1.65 -7.37
CA ALA A 27 -21.40 1.07 -6.67
C ALA A 27 -21.62 1.16 -5.15
N ILE A 28 -20.88 0.36 -4.38
CA ILE A 28 -20.79 0.49 -2.93
C ILE A 28 -20.00 1.76 -2.60
N ASP A 29 -20.63 2.68 -1.87
CA ASP A 29 -19.96 3.86 -1.31
C ASP A 29 -19.86 3.71 0.21
N PHE A 30 -18.68 3.36 0.71
CA PHE A 30 -18.48 3.11 2.15
C PHE A 30 -18.58 4.39 3.01
N SER A 31 -18.46 5.58 2.40
CA SER A 31 -18.71 6.84 3.11
C SER A 31 -20.21 7.04 3.35
N HIS A 32 -21.04 6.55 2.42
CA HIS A 32 -22.48 6.71 2.41
C HIS A 32 -23.19 5.37 2.14
N VAL A 33 -22.91 4.35 2.96
CA VAL A 33 -23.49 3.00 2.79
C VAL A 33 -25.01 3.06 2.69
N GLU A 34 -25.65 3.95 3.46
CA GLU A 34 -27.11 4.13 3.43
C GLU A 34 -27.68 4.71 2.13
N ALA A 35 -26.85 5.30 1.28
CA ALA A 35 -27.23 5.75 -0.05
C ALA A 35 -27.03 4.66 -1.14
N SER A 36 -26.45 3.51 -0.78
CA SER A 36 -26.26 2.38 -1.71
C SER A 36 -27.57 1.63 -1.97
N SER A 37 -27.64 0.89 -3.08
CA SER A 37 -28.80 0.05 -3.39
C SER A 37 -28.99 -1.04 -2.32
N PRO A 38 -30.22 -1.57 -2.10
CA PRO A 38 -30.45 -2.60 -1.10
C PRO A 38 -29.52 -3.82 -1.25
N GLN A 39 -29.31 -4.27 -2.49
CA GLN A 39 -28.38 -5.35 -2.81
C GLN A 39 -26.95 -5.07 -2.32
N TYR A 40 -26.47 -3.84 -2.48
CA TYR A 40 -25.13 -3.47 -2.04
C TYR A 40 -25.04 -3.28 -0.52
N LYS A 41 -26.07 -2.72 0.12
CA LYS A 41 -26.13 -2.59 1.57
C LYS A 41 -26.01 -3.94 2.26
N GLU A 42 -26.70 -4.96 1.76
CA GLU A 42 -26.67 -6.32 2.32
C GLU A 42 -25.30 -7.00 2.24
N LEU A 43 -24.41 -6.50 1.37
CA LEU A 43 -23.04 -7.01 1.25
C LEU A 43 -22.07 -6.33 2.21
N VAL A 44 -22.35 -5.13 2.71
CA VAL A 44 -21.40 -4.37 3.54
C VAL A 44 -21.47 -4.81 4.99
N GLU A 45 -20.32 -5.18 5.56
CA GLU A 45 -20.22 -5.64 6.94
C GLU A 45 -19.18 -4.78 7.69
N PRO A 46 -19.58 -3.99 8.70
CA PRO A 46 -18.63 -3.29 9.56
C PRO A 46 -17.74 -4.29 10.30
N VAL A 47 -16.44 -4.00 10.39
CA VAL A 47 -15.46 -4.84 11.08
C VAL A 47 -15.18 -4.26 12.46
N VAL A 48 -15.34 -5.09 13.49
CA VAL A 48 -14.88 -4.78 14.85
C VAL A 48 -13.41 -5.18 14.96
N LEU A 49 -12.56 -4.23 15.34
CA LEU A 49 -11.12 -4.46 15.49
C LEU A 49 -10.83 -5.26 16.76
N GLU A 50 -9.92 -6.22 16.67
CA GLU A 50 -9.49 -7.06 17.80
C GLU A 50 -8.62 -6.29 18.80
N SER A 51 -7.93 -5.25 18.33
CA SER A 51 -7.06 -4.38 19.12
C SER A 51 -7.30 -2.91 18.80
N GLU A 52 -6.97 -2.03 19.73
CA GLU A 52 -7.08 -0.59 19.52
C GLU A 52 -6.10 -0.15 18.41
N PRO A 53 -6.57 0.58 17.37
CA PRO A 53 -5.71 1.03 16.29
C PRO A 53 -4.79 2.18 16.76
N PRO A 54 -3.71 2.46 16.00
CA PRO A 54 -2.88 3.64 16.22
C PRO A 54 -3.73 4.90 16.33
N THR A 55 -3.34 5.85 17.18
CA THR A 55 -4.14 7.04 17.50
C THR A 55 -4.60 7.82 16.26
N TRP A 56 -3.73 7.93 15.26
CA TRP A 56 -4.02 8.63 14.01
C TRP A 56 -5.15 7.95 13.21
N LEU A 57 -5.34 6.64 13.33
CA LEU A 57 -6.28 5.84 12.55
C LEU A 57 -7.61 5.52 13.29
N ARG A 58 -7.73 5.91 14.57
CA ARG A 58 -8.93 5.63 15.41
C ARG A 58 -10.24 6.18 14.86
N HIS A 59 -10.17 7.21 14.02
CA HIS A 59 -11.34 7.83 13.40
C HIS A 59 -11.88 7.04 12.21
N ALA A 60 -11.06 6.16 11.62
CA ALA A 60 -11.39 5.45 10.40
C ALA A 60 -12.35 4.29 10.67
N ARG A 61 -13.19 3.99 9.68
CA ARG A 61 -14.15 2.87 9.75
C ARG A 61 -13.71 1.76 8.83
N VAL A 62 -13.69 0.54 9.34
CA VAL A 62 -13.27 -0.65 8.58
C VAL A 62 -14.49 -1.47 8.19
N TYR A 63 -14.52 -1.91 6.94
CA TYR A 63 -15.59 -2.72 6.37
C TYR A 63 -15.02 -3.94 5.64
N SER A 64 -15.81 -5.00 5.64
CA SER A 64 -15.67 -6.16 4.74
C SER A 64 -16.86 -6.21 3.79
N ILE A 65 -16.74 -7.09 2.78
CA ILE A 65 -17.82 -7.40 1.86
C ILE A 65 -18.17 -8.87 2.06
N ARG A 66 -19.44 -9.18 2.34
CA ARG A 66 -19.95 -10.54 2.51
C ARG A 66 -19.57 -11.41 1.33
N GLY A 67 -18.98 -12.57 1.60
CA GLY A 67 -18.52 -13.52 0.58
C GLY A 67 -17.20 -13.15 -0.11
N VAL A 68 -16.56 -12.03 0.27
CA VAL A 68 -15.23 -11.63 -0.24
C VAL A 68 -14.20 -11.81 0.88
N HIS A 69 -13.72 -13.04 1.06
CA HIS A 69 -12.81 -13.37 2.14
C HIS A 69 -11.45 -12.68 1.99
N GLY A 70 -11.01 -12.06 3.07
CA GLY A 70 -9.72 -11.37 3.18
C GLY A 70 -9.66 -9.96 2.58
N PHE A 71 -10.77 -9.45 2.06
CA PHE A 71 -10.86 -8.05 1.64
C PHE A 71 -11.21 -7.15 2.83
N ARG A 72 -10.58 -5.98 2.90
CA ARG A 72 -10.94 -4.90 3.81
C ARG A 72 -10.95 -3.56 3.08
N PHE A 73 -11.89 -2.71 3.47
CA PHE A 73 -11.97 -1.32 3.07
C PHE A 73 -11.86 -0.46 4.33
N ILE A 74 -10.94 0.49 4.35
CA ILE A 74 -10.78 1.46 5.44
C ILE A 74 -11.20 2.82 4.89
N CYS A 75 -12.40 3.23 5.30
CA CYS A 75 -13.08 4.43 4.84
C CYS A 75 -12.54 5.66 5.55
N HIS A 76 -12.15 6.67 4.77
CA HIS A 76 -11.50 7.90 5.25
C HIS A 76 -10.35 7.61 6.21
N ALA A 77 -9.44 6.72 5.81
CA ALA A 77 -8.32 6.30 6.66
C ALA A 77 -7.32 7.44 6.91
N LEU A 78 -7.12 8.30 5.91
CA LEU A 78 -6.18 9.42 5.99
C LEU A 78 -6.91 10.74 6.20
N SER A 79 -6.48 11.50 7.20
CA SER A 79 -6.87 12.90 7.38
C SER A 79 -6.38 13.77 6.21
N SER A 80 -6.97 14.95 6.01
CA SER A 80 -6.51 15.87 4.96
C SER A 80 -5.04 16.25 5.08
N THR A 81 -4.49 16.32 6.30
CA THR A 81 -3.07 16.62 6.52
C THR A 81 -2.18 15.47 6.05
N GLU A 82 -2.55 14.22 6.35
CA GLU A 82 -1.82 13.04 5.87
C GLU A 82 -1.94 12.90 4.35
N GLN A 83 -3.12 13.15 3.79
CA GLN A 83 -3.32 13.13 2.34
C GLN A 83 -2.39 14.11 1.62
N LEU A 84 -2.24 15.35 2.12
CA LEU A 84 -1.29 16.33 1.57
C LEU A 84 0.18 15.89 1.75
N HIS A 85 0.53 15.30 2.90
CA HIS A 85 1.87 14.78 3.14
C HIS A 85 2.25 13.70 2.10
N TRP A 86 1.37 12.72 1.87
CA TRP A 86 1.64 11.66 0.89
C TRP A 86 1.55 12.14 -0.56
N ALA A 87 0.65 13.09 -0.86
CA ALA A 87 0.60 13.70 -2.18
C ALA A 87 1.89 14.48 -2.48
N ARG A 88 2.43 15.22 -1.49
CA ARG A 88 3.74 15.89 -1.60
C ARG A 88 4.83 14.88 -1.93
N ALA A 89 4.95 13.80 -1.16
CA ALA A 89 5.94 12.75 -1.41
C ALA A 89 5.78 12.14 -2.81
N ALA A 90 4.55 11.86 -3.24
CA ALA A 90 4.24 11.30 -4.55
C ALA A 90 4.53 12.23 -5.72
N LEU A 91 4.49 13.55 -5.53
CA LEU A 91 4.70 14.51 -6.62
C LEU A 91 6.13 15.05 -6.67
N GLN A 92 6.80 15.10 -5.51
CA GLN A 92 8.09 15.79 -5.36
C GLN A 92 9.26 14.86 -5.09
N THR A 93 9.04 13.73 -4.42
CA THR A 93 10.12 12.86 -3.94
C THR A 93 10.21 11.55 -4.72
N TRP A 94 9.10 10.82 -4.82
CA TRP A 94 9.04 9.48 -5.42
C TRP A 94 9.26 9.43 -6.95
N PRO A 95 8.94 10.50 -7.73
CA PRO A 95 9.28 10.53 -9.14
C PRO A 95 10.77 10.75 -9.43
N GLU A 96 11.54 11.18 -8.42
CA GLU A 96 12.96 11.50 -8.54
C GLU A 96 13.84 10.28 -8.22
N SER A 97 15.09 10.29 -8.69
CA SER A 97 16.08 9.27 -8.33
C SER A 97 16.24 9.17 -6.80
N PRO A 98 16.28 7.97 -6.20
CA PRO A 98 16.44 6.66 -6.83
C PRO A 98 15.13 5.97 -7.27
N GLY A 99 13.99 6.65 -7.22
CA GLY A 99 12.73 6.14 -7.77
C GLY A 99 12.82 5.87 -9.27
N VAL A 100 12.13 4.83 -9.74
CA VAL A 100 12.05 4.49 -11.17
C VAL A 100 10.65 4.79 -11.68
N THR A 101 10.54 5.50 -12.79
CA THR A 101 9.26 5.96 -13.36
C THR A 101 9.12 5.58 -14.83
N ASN A 102 7.93 5.77 -15.40
CA ASN A 102 7.73 5.62 -16.85
C ASN A 102 8.55 6.62 -17.69
N LEU A 103 9.00 7.71 -17.10
CA LEU A 103 9.85 8.71 -17.76
C LEU A 103 11.33 8.31 -17.74
N SER A 104 11.71 7.39 -16.84
CA SER A 104 13.09 6.90 -16.68
C SER A 104 13.10 5.44 -16.22
N PRO A 105 12.68 4.49 -17.10
CA PRO A 105 12.40 3.11 -16.72
C PRO A 105 13.63 2.28 -16.29
N ASN A 106 14.84 2.80 -16.53
CA ASN A 106 16.10 2.16 -16.11
C ASN A 106 16.73 2.81 -14.86
N GLY A 107 16.04 3.76 -14.20
CA GLY A 107 16.62 4.53 -13.08
C GLY A 107 17.70 5.54 -13.50
N ASN A 108 18.25 5.39 -14.70
CA ASN A 108 19.05 6.42 -15.34
C ASN A 108 18.12 7.44 -15.98
N LEU A 109 17.90 8.57 -15.31
CA LEU A 109 17.68 9.82 -16.04
C LEU A 109 18.81 9.92 -17.05
N GLN A 110 18.50 10.08 -18.34
CA GLN A 110 19.47 10.15 -19.41
C GLN A 110 20.46 11.30 -19.12
N SER A 111 21.61 10.97 -18.51
CA SER A 111 22.65 11.89 -18.03
C SER A 111 22.20 12.95 -16.99
N ALA A 112 22.98 13.11 -15.93
CA ALA A 112 22.86 14.22 -14.98
C ALA A 112 23.04 15.62 -15.64
N ALA A 113 23.37 15.68 -16.94
CA ALA A 113 23.52 16.91 -17.70
C ALA A 113 22.20 17.46 -18.26
N ASP A 114 21.14 16.65 -18.42
CA ASP A 114 19.92 17.05 -19.15
C ASP A 114 18.69 17.41 -18.27
N THR A 115 18.74 17.24 -16.94
CA THR A 115 17.67 17.78 -16.06
C THR A 115 18.22 18.32 -14.74
N ALA A 116 18.77 19.54 -14.75
CA ALA A 116 19.15 20.27 -13.52
C ALA A 116 17.94 20.68 -12.63
N VAL A 117 16.71 20.36 -13.06
CA VAL A 117 15.44 20.77 -12.43
C VAL A 117 14.60 19.52 -12.18
N SER A 118 14.04 19.38 -10.98
CA SER A 118 13.14 18.27 -10.64
C SER A 118 11.86 18.30 -11.48
N VAL A 119 11.16 17.17 -11.55
CA VAL A 119 9.86 17.05 -12.24
C VAL A 119 8.86 18.06 -11.67
N TRP A 120 8.86 18.25 -10.36
CA TRP A 120 7.99 19.21 -9.68
C TRP A 120 8.38 20.67 -9.96
N GLU A 121 9.67 21.02 -9.87
CA GLU A 121 10.11 22.39 -10.14
C GLU A 121 9.89 22.80 -11.60
N GLU A 122 10.03 21.87 -12.55
CA GLU A 122 9.65 22.10 -13.94
C GLU A 122 8.15 22.40 -14.06
N HIS A 123 7.31 21.64 -13.34
CA HIS A 123 5.87 21.84 -13.36
C HIS A 123 5.48 23.24 -12.88
N LYS A 124 6.05 23.70 -11.75
CA LYS A 124 5.80 25.04 -11.21
C LYS A 124 6.25 26.17 -12.13
N ARG A 125 7.34 25.96 -12.87
CA ARG A 125 7.86 26.95 -13.84
C ARG A 125 7.06 26.97 -15.14
N GLY A 126 6.33 25.91 -15.44
CA GLY A 126 5.49 25.81 -16.63
C GLY A 126 4.29 26.75 -16.54
N SER A 127 4.02 27.49 -17.61
CA SER A 127 2.79 28.29 -17.73
C SER A 127 1.75 27.58 -18.61
N GLY A 128 0.53 27.37 -18.12
CA GLY A 128 -0.63 27.01 -18.94
C GLY A 128 -0.56 25.64 -19.63
N ALA A 129 -0.90 25.60 -20.94
CA ALA A 129 -1.16 24.39 -21.74
C ALA A 129 0.07 23.55 -22.12
N GLN A 130 1.26 23.84 -21.58
CA GLN A 130 2.48 23.12 -21.90
C GLN A 130 2.53 21.76 -21.18
N LYS A 131 2.70 20.67 -21.93
CA LYS A 131 2.84 19.32 -21.35
C LYS A 131 4.19 19.17 -20.65
N THR A 132 4.20 19.27 -19.32
CA THR A 132 5.36 19.06 -18.44
C THR A 132 5.70 17.57 -18.28
N ARG A 133 6.88 17.24 -17.73
CA ARG A 133 7.18 15.85 -17.31
C ARG A 133 6.12 15.29 -16.36
N LEU A 134 5.68 16.08 -15.38
CA LEU A 134 4.68 15.65 -14.41
C LEU A 134 3.36 15.25 -15.10
N SER A 135 2.93 15.98 -16.14
CA SER A 135 1.72 15.65 -16.91
C SER A 135 1.80 14.33 -17.69
N LYS A 136 3.02 13.79 -17.88
CA LYS A 136 3.28 12.51 -18.57
C LYS A 136 3.62 11.38 -17.58
N LEU A 137 3.71 11.68 -16.29
CA LEU A 137 3.99 10.70 -15.26
C LEU A 137 2.77 9.78 -15.13
N ALA A 138 3.00 8.49 -15.25
CA ALA A 138 1.96 7.46 -15.20
C ALA A 138 2.20 6.50 -14.03
N TRP A 139 3.46 6.20 -13.74
CA TRP A 139 3.82 5.37 -12.58
C TRP A 139 5.22 5.70 -12.03
N ALA A 140 5.40 5.41 -10.75
CA ALA A 140 6.69 5.34 -10.06
C ALA A 140 6.78 4.05 -9.24
N THR A 141 7.99 3.55 -8.98
CA THR A 141 8.24 2.37 -8.14
C THR A 141 9.29 2.67 -7.07
N LEU A 142 9.07 2.12 -5.87
CA LEU A 142 9.89 2.32 -4.67
C LEU A 142 10.30 0.97 -4.09
N GLY A 143 11.45 0.89 -3.41
CA GLY A 143 11.97 -0.37 -2.89
C GLY A 143 12.40 -1.30 -4.01
N TYR A 144 11.94 -2.55 -4.02
CA TYR A 144 12.13 -3.42 -5.18
C TYR A 144 11.35 -2.88 -6.40
N HIS A 145 12.07 -2.61 -7.49
CA HIS A 145 11.48 -2.03 -8.69
C HIS A 145 10.83 -3.12 -9.56
N TYR A 146 9.53 -3.00 -9.79
CA TYR A 146 8.78 -3.91 -10.65
C TYR A 146 9.30 -3.87 -12.09
N GLN A 147 9.65 -5.03 -12.63
CA GLN A 147 10.13 -5.16 -14.01
C GLN A 147 8.97 -5.50 -14.93
N TRP A 148 8.42 -4.49 -15.62
CA TRP A 148 7.19 -4.62 -16.42
C TRP A 148 7.27 -5.69 -17.52
N SER A 149 8.41 -5.80 -18.21
CA SER A 149 8.60 -6.76 -19.31
C SER A 149 8.65 -8.20 -18.81
N GLU A 150 9.34 -8.44 -17.69
CA GLU A 150 9.52 -9.75 -17.09
C GLU A 150 8.42 -10.12 -16.08
N ARG A 151 7.55 -9.16 -15.73
CA ARG A 151 6.51 -9.29 -14.69
C ARG A 151 7.04 -9.87 -13.37
N ARG A 152 8.21 -9.40 -12.91
CA ARG A 152 8.84 -9.91 -11.68
C ARG A 152 9.55 -8.81 -10.90
N TYR A 153 9.91 -9.13 -9.66
CA TYR A 153 10.85 -8.35 -8.86
C TYR A 153 12.25 -8.95 -8.98
N ASP A 154 13.27 -8.08 -9.01
CA ASP A 154 14.68 -8.46 -9.06
C ASP A 154 15.40 -7.89 -7.83
N HIS A 155 16.09 -8.75 -7.08
CA HIS A 155 16.77 -8.33 -5.86
C HIS A 155 17.89 -7.30 -6.08
N SER A 156 18.48 -7.29 -7.27
CA SER A 156 19.53 -6.33 -7.64
C SER A 156 18.99 -4.96 -8.03
N LYS A 157 17.69 -4.87 -8.38
CA LYS A 157 17.03 -3.63 -8.82
C LYS A 157 16.14 -3.09 -7.71
N ARG A 158 16.76 -2.48 -6.71
CA ARG A 158 16.04 -1.88 -5.58
C ARG A 158 16.65 -0.56 -5.13
N SER A 159 15.79 0.30 -4.61
CA SER A 159 16.15 1.47 -3.81
C SER A 159 15.81 1.23 -2.33
N GLU A 160 16.21 2.16 -1.46
CA GLU A 160 15.72 2.16 -0.08
C GLU A 160 14.21 2.43 -0.07
N PHE A 161 13.47 1.62 0.69
CA PHE A 161 12.03 1.81 0.84
C PHE A 161 11.77 2.89 1.91
N PRO A 162 10.92 3.90 1.65
CA PRO A 162 10.67 4.97 2.62
C PRO A 162 10.08 4.42 3.93
N SER A 163 10.74 4.69 5.05
CA SER A 163 10.41 4.13 6.36
C SER A 163 9.08 4.63 6.91
N ASP A 164 8.73 5.87 6.62
CA ASP A 164 7.42 6.48 6.92
C ASP A 164 6.29 5.77 6.16
N LEU A 165 6.47 5.51 4.86
CA LEU A 165 5.51 4.76 4.05
C LEU A 165 5.41 3.30 4.53
N ALA A 166 6.52 2.72 4.97
CA ALA A 166 6.53 1.38 5.54
C ALA A 166 5.70 1.30 6.82
N GLN A 167 5.83 2.30 7.70
CA GLN A 167 5.05 2.40 8.92
C GLN A 167 3.56 2.59 8.62
N LEU A 168 3.21 3.51 7.71
CA LEU A 168 1.83 3.73 7.27
C LEU A 168 1.19 2.42 6.78
N ALA A 169 1.88 1.72 5.87
CA ALA A 169 1.36 0.48 5.29
C ALA A 169 1.23 -0.65 6.32
N SER A 170 2.19 -0.74 7.25
CA SER A 170 2.14 -1.70 8.36
C SER A 170 0.93 -1.44 9.27
N ASP A 171 0.70 -0.19 9.66
CA ASP A 171 -0.43 0.20 10.51
C ASP A 171 -1.78 -0.11 9.84
N LEU A 172 -1.92 0.24 8.55
CA LEU A 172 -3.12 -0.04 7.75
C LEU A 172 -3.34 -1.56 7.58
N ALA A 173 -2.28 -2.33 7.34
CA ALA A 173 -2.38 -3.79 7.27
C ALA A 173 -2.81 -4.39 8.61
N THR A 174 -2.26 -3.89 9.72
CA THR A 174 -2.57 -4.35 11.08
C THR A 174 -4.04 -4.14 11.40
N VAL A 175 -4.58 -2.95 11.11
CA VAL A 175 -6.01 -2.66 11.28
C VAL A 175 -6.90 -3.51 10.36
N ALA A 176 -6.39 -3.94 9.20
CA ALA A 176 -7.07 -4.88 8.32
C ALA A 176 -6.95 -6.35 8.77
N GLY A 177 -6.24 -6.65 9.87
CA GLY A 177 -6.04 -8.01 10.38
C GLY A 177 -4.88 -8.77 9.71
N TYR A 178 -3.90 -8.04 9.16
CA TYR A 178 -2.75 -8.61 8.47
C TYR A 178 -1.43 -8.08 9.01
N SER A 179 -0.35 -8.84 8.77
CA SER A 179 1.01 -8.33 8.88
C SER A 179 1.55 -8.03 7.49
N LEU A 180 2.25 -6.91 7.35
CA LEU A 180 2.89 -6.49 6.11
C LEU A 180 4.28 -5.95 6.41
N GLN A 181 5.29 -6.53 5.77
CA GLN A 181 6.59 -5.89 5.65
C GLN A 181 6.67 -5.16 4.30
N ALA A 182 6.61 -3.84 4.33
CA ALA A 182 6.68 -3.05 3.10
C ALA A 182 8.07 -3.15 2.46
N GLU A 183 8.12 -3.67 1.23
CA GLU A 183 9.37 -3.89 0.49
C GLU A 183 9.33 -3.31 -0.92
N ALA A 184 8.13 -3.15 -1.48
CA ALA A 184 7.93 -2.52 -2.77
C ALA A 184 6.64 -1.69 -2.78
N ALA A 185 6.64 -0.63 -3.58
CA ALA A 185 5.43 0.14 -3.86
C ALA A 185 5.36 0.49 -5.34
N ILE A 186 4.15 0.46 -5.87
CA ILE A 186 3.83 1.03 -7.19
C ILE A 186 2.90 2.22 -6.96
N VAL A 187 3.34 3.39 -7.38
CA VAL A 187 2.58 4.63 -7.36
C VAL A 187 2.03 4.82 -8.76
N ASN A 188 0.72 4.96 -8.90
CA ASN A 188 0.04 5.17 -10.18
C ASN A 188 -0.62 6.55 -10.20
N TYR A 189 -0.45 7.27 -11.31
CA TYR A 189 -1.01 8.61 -11.53
C TYR A 189 -2.06 8.52 -12.63
N TYR A 190 -3.27 8.97 -12.32
CA TYR A 190 -4.41 8.90 -13.23
C TYR A 190 -5.00 10.30 -13.41
N HIS A 191 -5.55 10.55 -14.59
CA HIS A 191 -6.41 11.70 -14.87
C HIS A 191 -7.77 11.20 -15.39
N PRO A 192 -8.83 12.04 -15.46
CA PRO A 192 -10.08 11.68 -16.13
C PRO A 192 -9.83 11.13 -17.54
N GLY A 193 -10.38 9.94 -17.83
CA GLY A 193 -10.12 9.19 -19.06
C GLY A 193 -9.03 8.11 -18.95
N SER A 194 -8.21 8.12 -17.89
CA SER A 194 -7.32 7.01 -17.57
C SER A 194 -8.12 5.78 -17.12
N THR A 195 -7.64 4.59 -17.47
CA THR A 195 -8.26 3.31 -17.06
C THR A 195 -7.22 2.25 -16.76
N MET A 196 -7.52 1.36 -15.81
CA MET A 196 -6.76 0.15 -15.57
C MET A 196 -7.68 -1.07 -15.77
N GLY A 197 -7.36 -1.90 -16.77
CA GLY A 197 -8.16 -3.07 -17.12
C GLY A 197 -8.12 -4.18 -16.06
N GLY A 198 -8.99 -5.18 -16.20
CA GLY A 198 -9.06 -6.33 -15.28
C GLY A 198 -7.77 -7.16 -15.25
N HIS A 199 -7.03 -7.10 -14.14
CA HIS A 199 -5.76 -7.79 -13.92
C HIS A 199 -5.66 -8.38 -12.50
N ARG A 200 -4.59 -9.14 -12.27
CA ARG A 200 -4.17 -9.67 -10.97
C ARG A 200 -2.76 -9.16 -10.69
N ASP A 201 -2.47 -8.97 -9.41
CA ASP A 201 -1.12 -8.68 -8.93
C ASP A 201 -0.50 -9.99 -8.41
N ASP A 202 0.17 -10.72 -9.29
CA ASP A 202 0.66 -12.09 -9.03
C ASP A 202 2.19 -12.23 -9.21
N ALA A 203 2.90 -11.11 -9.12
CA ALA A 203 4.32 -11.05 -9.46
C ALA A 203 5.27 -11.20 -8.27
N GLU A 204 4.79 -10.97 -7.04
CA GLU A 204 5.58 -11.16 -5.83
C GLU A 204 5.78 -12.66 -5.58
N PRO A 205 7.01 -13.14 -5.30
CA PRO A 205 7.22 -14.50 -4.85
C PRO A 205 6.37 -14.85 -3.61
N PHE A 206 6.25 -13.91 -2.67
CA PHE A 206 5.46 -14.09 -1.44
C PHE A 206 4.03 -13.54 -1.59
N GLN A 207 3.12 -14.36 -2.12
CA GLN A 207 1.71 -14.00 -2.33
C GLN A 207 0.82 -14.07 -1.08
N LYS A 208 1.35 -14.44 0.10
CA LYS A 208 0.53 -14.52 1.34
C LYS A 208 0.35 -13.17 2.04
N ALA A 209 1.26 -12.22 1.81
CA ALA A 209 1.13 -10.86 2.35
C ALA A 209 0.02 -10.09 1.62
N PRO A 210 -0.68 -9.16 2.31
CA PRO A 210 -1.69 -8.33 1.67
C PRO A 210 -1.05 -7.32 0.70
N ILE A 211 -1.88 -6.75 -0.18
CA ILE A 211 -1.59 -5.45 -0.81
C ILE A 211 -2.37 -4.38 -0.06
N VAL A 212 -1.68 -3.30 0.33
CA VAL A 212 -2.30 -2.08 0.88
C VAL A 212 -2.32 -1.02 -0.21
N SER A 213 -3.51 -0.59 -0.60
CA SER A 213 -3.77 0.34 -1.71
C SER A 213 -4.39 1.63 -1.20
N VAL A 214 -3.60 2.71 -1.13
CA VAL A 214 -4.05 4.05 -0.72
C VAL A 214 -4.55 4.84 -1.94
N SER A 215 -5.64 5.60 -1.77
CA SER A 215 -6.18 6.50 -2.81
C SER A 215 -6.10 7.96 -2.38
N LEU A 216 -5.62 8.84 -3.25
CA LEU A 216 -5.54 10.29 -3.03
C LEU A 216 -6.06 11.04 -4.27
N GLY A 217 -6.70 12.19 -4.06
CA GLY A 217 -7.19 13.05 -5.14
C GLY A 217 -8.56 12.64 -5.66
N LEU A 218 -8.73 12.65 -6.98
CA LEU A 218 -10.02 12.36 -7.61
C LEU A 218 -10.57 10.97 -7.25
N SER A 219 -11.89 10.91 -7.13
CA SER A 219 -12.62 9.66 -6.87
C SER A 219 -12.59 8.73 -8.09
N ALA A 220 -12.71 7.43 -7.85
CA ALA A 220 -12.68 6.40 -8.89
C ALA A 220 -13.68 5.27 -8.66
N ILE A 221 -14.08 4.60 -9.73
CA ILE A 221 -14.70 3.28 -9.61
C ILE A 221 -13.58 2.23 -9.56
N PHE A 222 -13.63 1.37 -8.55
CA PHE A 222 -12.84 0.16 -8.47
C PHE A 222 -13.75 -1.05 -8.68
N LEU A 223 -13.36 -1.95 -9.57
CA LEU A 223 -14.05 -3.21 -9.80
C LEU A 223 -13.30 -4.32 -9.06
N LEU A 224 -13.96 -4.91 -8.07
CA LEU A 224 -13.47 -6.09 -7.34
C LEU A 224 -14.15 -7.34 -7.90
N GLY A 225 -13.43 -8.07 -8.74
CA GLY A 225 -13.84 -9.35 -9.30
C GLY A 225 -13.57 -10.52 -8.36
N GLY A 226 -13.53 -11.71 -8.93
CA GLY A 226 -13.17 -12.95 -8.23
C GLY A 226 -11.92 -13.60 -8.80
N THR A 227 -11.89 -14.93 -8.77
CA THR A 227 -10.74 -15.71 -9.26
C THR A 227 -10.64 -15.76 -10.78
N THR A 228 -11.75 -15.51 -11.47
CA THR A 228 -11.85 -15.49 -12.93
C THR A 228 -12.44 -14.17 -13.44
N ARG A 229 -12.29 -13.90 -14.75
CA ARG A 229 -12.89 -12.71 -15.39
C ARG A 229 -14.38 -12.89 -15.72
N ASP A 230 -14.92 -14.09 -15.56
CA ASP A 230 -16.32 -14.42 -15.85
C ASP A 230 -17.24 -14.19 -14.66
N GLU A 231 -16.68 -14.01 -13.47
CA GLU A 231 -17.39 -13.53 -12.29
C GLU A 231 -17.69 -12.03 -12.42
N THR A 232 -18.94 -11.65 -12.14
CA THR A 232 -19.36 -10.24 -12.18
C THR A 232 -18.68 -9.48 -11.03
N PRO A 233 -17.87 -8.44 -11.31
CA PRO A 233 -17.21 -7.71 -10.25
C PRO A 233 -18.18 -6.81 -9.47
N ILE A 234 -17.89 -6.66 -8.19
CA ILE A 234 -18.52 -5.68 -7.30
C ILE A 234 -17.87 -4.32 -7.57
N ALA A 235 -18.69 -3.31 -7.84
CA ALA A 235 -18.21 -1.95 -8.04
C ALA A 235 -18.14 -1.21 -6.70
N LEU A 236 -16.99 -0.58 -6.43
CA LEU A 236 -16.74 0.22 -5.22
C LEU A 236 -16.40 1.65 -5.64
N MET A 237 -16.92 2.63 -4.91
CA MET A 237 -16.47 4.01 -4.98
C MET A 237 -15.21 4.16 -4.11
N LEU A 238 -14.13 4.64 -4.71
CA LEU A 238 -12.91 5.05 -4.00
C LEU A 238 -12.84 6.57 -3.96
N ARG A 239 -12.77 7.13 -2.75
CA ARG A 239 -12.62 8.57 -2.51
C ARG A 239 -11.21 8.87 -2.02
N SER A 240 -10.86 10.15 -1.97
CA SER A 240 -9.58 10.59 -1.42
C SER A 240 -9.46 10.20 0.05
N GLY A 241 -8.34 9.58 0.42
CA GLY A 241 -8.06 9.09 1.76
C GLY A 241 -8.57 7.68 2.06
N ASP A 242 -9.26 7.02 1.11
CA ASP A 242 -9.68 5.64 1.29
C ASP A 242 -8.53 4.65 1.05
N VAL A 243 -8.61 3.51 1.75
CA VAL A 243 -7.64 2.42 1.63
C VAL A 243 -8.36 1.10 1.36
N ILE A 244 -7.87 0.35 0.38
CA ILE A 244 -8.20 -1.06 0.17
C ILE A 244 -7.05 -1.91 0.70
N VAL A 245 -7.38 -2.97 1.42
CA VAL A 245 -6.43 -4.05 1.77
C VAL A 245 -6.94 -5.35 1.19
N GLN A 246 -6.18 -5.93 0.27
CA GLN A 246 -6.46 -7.23 -0.35
C GLN A 246 -5.51 -8.28 0.22
N GLY A 247 -6.01 -9.09 1.16
CA GLY A 247 -5.30 -10.24 1.72
C GLY A 247 -6.10 -11.53 1.54
N GLY A 248 -5.54 -12.66 2.03
CA GLY A 248 -6.20 -13.97 1.95
C GLY A 248 -6.61 -14.34 0.52
N GLU A 249 -7.86 -14.76 0.33
CA GLU A 249 -8.39 -15.12 -1.00
C GLU A 249 -8.46 -13.91 -1.94
N SER A 250 -8.89 -12.76 -1.43
CA SER A 250 -9.03 -11.51 -2.21
C SER A 250 -7.71 -10.97 -2.76
N ARG A 251 -6.57 -11.40 -2.20
CA ARG A 251 -5.22 -11.05 -2.66
C ARG A 251 -4.98 -11.42 -4.12
N GLY A 252 -5.62 -12.51 -4.54
CA GLY A 252 -5.57 -13.00 -5.91
C GLY A 252 -6.78 -12.61 -6.75
N TYR A 253 -7.66 -11.69 -6.34
CA TYR A 253 -8.85 -11.39 -7.15
C TYR A 253 -8.52 -10.50 -8.35
N TYR A 254 -9.22 -10.75 -9.45
CA TYR A 254 -9.22 -9.84 -10.58
C TYR A 254 -9.77 -8.49 -10.15
N HIS A 255 -9.10 -7.41 -10.54
CA HIS A 255 -9.56 -6.07 -10.23
C HIS A 255 -9.12 -5.05 -11.28
N GLY A 256 -9.70 -3.86 -11.23
CA GLY A 256 -9.43 -2.80 -12.20
C GLY A 256 -10.10 -1.48 -11.84
N VAL A 257 -9.73 -0.44 -12.57
CA VAL A 257 -10.21 0.94 -12.38
C VAL A 257 -10.75 1.44 -13.72
N PRO A 258 -12.04 1.24 -14.04
CA PRO A 258 -12.61 1.63 -15.33
C PRO A 258 -12.89 3.13 -15.46
N ARG A 259 -12.93 3.89 -14.35
CA ARG A 259 -13.33 5.31 -14.37
C ARG A 259 -12.68 6.11 -13.24
N ILE A 260 -12.24 7.32 -13.60
CA ILE A 260 -11.85 8.41 -12.69
C ILE A 260 -12.84 9.55 -12.88
N PHE A 261 -13.35 10.13 -11.80
CA PHE A 261 -14.31 11.22 -11.83
C PHE A 261 -13.62 12.58 -11.78
N ALA A 262 -13.89 13.44 -12.76
CA ALA A 262 -13.55 14.87 -12.64
C ALA A 262 -14.32 15.52 -11.48
N ASP A 263 -13.82 16.65 -10.98
CA ASP A 263 -14.50 17.52 -10.02
C ASP A 263 -14.99 16.82 -8.74
N SER A 264 -14.25 15.79 -8.31
CA SER A 264 -14.62 14.92 -7.18
C SER A 264 -13.65 15.00 -6.00
N LEU A 265 -12.78 16.02 -5.99
CA LEU A 265 -11.86 16.28 -4.88
C LEU A 265 -12.65 16.78 -3.66
N PRO A 266 -12.50 16.18 -2.46
CA PRO A 266 -13.29 16.59 -1.29
C PRO A 266 -13.01 18.03 -0.84
N ALA A 267 -14.06 18.76 -0.43
CA ALA A 267 -13.96 20.16 -0.03
C ALA A 267 -13.07 20.37 1.20
N GLU A 268 -13.07 19.41 2.12
CA GLU A 268 -12.22 19.40 3.31
C GLU A 268 -10.73 19.28 3.00
N LEU A 269 -10.37 18.65 1.86
CA LEU A 269 -8.98 18.61 1.41
C LEU A 269 -8.59 19.94 0.77
N GLN A 270 -9.51 20.57 0.04
CA GLN A 270 -9.32 21.91 -0.55
C GLN A 270 -9.08 22.96 0.55
N ALA A 271 -9.83 22.87 1.65
CA ALA A 271 -9.70 23.77 2.79
C ALA A 271 -8.48 23.49 3.70
N ALA A 272 -7.77 22.37 3.49
CA ALA A 272 -6.67 21.95 4.37
C ALA A 272 -5.33 22.63 4.04
N ALA A 273 -5.24 23.42 2.97
CA ALA A 273 -4.01 24.11 2.58
C ALA A 273 -3.51 25.06 3.67
N LYS A 274 -2.26 24.88 4.13
CA LYS A 274 -1.62 25.75 5.13
C LYS A 274 -0.47 26.57 4.55
N SER A 275 -0.04 26.24 3.34
CA SER A 275 1.06 26.88 2.61
C SER A 275 0.71 27.05 1.13
N GLU A 276 1.50 27.84 0.42
CA GLU A 276 1.36 27.97 -1.05
C GLU A 276 1.62 26.63 -1.74
N GLU A 277 2.62 25.87 -1.25
CA GLU A 277 2.92 24.54 -1.75
C GLU A 277 1.73 23.57 -1.60
N ASP A 278 1.01 23.62 -0.47
CA ASP A 278 -0.18 22.79 -0.31
C ASP A 278 -1.25 23.16 -1.35
N ARG A 279 -1.39 24.44 -1.72
CA ARG A 279 -2.34 24.89 -2.75
C ARG A 279 -1.95 24.36 -4.12
N GLU A 280 -0.67 24.41 -4.48
CA GLU A 280 -0.16 23.85 -5.74
C GLU A 280 -0.40 22.34 -5.83
N ILE A 281 -0.19 21.60 -4.73
CA ILE A 281 -0.47 20.16 -4.67
C ILE A 281 -1.97 19.89 -4.83
N ILE A 282 -2.81 20.67 -4.14
CA ILE A 282 -4.27 20.55 -4.24
C ILE A 282 -4.74 20.85 -5.67
N GLU A 283 -4.20 21.89 -6.31
CA GLU A 283 -4.47 22.23 -7.71
C GLU A 283 -4.17 21.04 -8.64
N TRP A 284 -3.06 20.36 -8.41
CA TRP A 284 -2.74 19.15 -9.18
C TRP A 284 -3.76 18.02 -8.91
N LEU A 285 -4.14 17.80 -7.65
CA LEU A 285 -5.12 16.78 -7.25
C LEU A 285 -6.55 17.08 -7.73
N TYR A 286 -6.89 18.32 -8.09
CA TYR A 286 -8.18 18.64 -8.73
C TYR A 286 -8.36 17.98 -10.08
N THR A 287 -7.26 17.63 -10.75
CA THR A 287 -7.29 17.07 -12.10
C THR A 287 -6.80 15.62 -12.15
N HIS A 288 -6.34 15.08 -11.02
CA HIS A 288 -5.67 13.79 -10.97
C HIS A 288 -6.00 12.97 -9.71
N ARG A 289 -5.80 11.66 -9.84
CA ARG A 289 -5.82 10.69 -8.75
C ARG A 289 -4.45 10.04 -8.63
N ILE A 290 -3.99 9.86 -7.40
CA ILE A 290 -2.80 9.06 -7.07
C ILE A 290 -3.26 7.78 -6.36
N ASN A 291 -2.63 6.68 -6.68
CA ASN A 291 -2.78 5.42 -5.97
C ASN A 291 -1.43 4.86 -5.56
N VAL A 292 -1.29 4.45 -4.32
CA VAL A 292 -0.06 3.89 -3.77
C VAL A 292 -0.33 2.45 -3.32
N ASN A 293 0.24 1.48 -4.04
CA ASN A 293 0.08 0.05 -3.74
C ASN A 293 1.35 -0.49 -3.11
N VAL A 294 1.34 -0.68 -1.80
CA VAL A 294 2.45 -1.22 -1.01
C VAL A 294 2.31 -2.73 -0.84
N ARG A 295 3.43 -3.43 -0.95
CA ARG A 295 3.50 -4.90 -0.94
C ARG A 295 4.79 -5.43 -0.34
N GLN A 296 4.72 -6.68 0.12
CA GLN A 296 5.88 -7.48 0.51
C GLN A 296 6.26 -8.39 -0.65
N VAL A 297 7.55 -8.48 -0.96
CA VAL A 297 8.03 -9.27 -2.11
C VAL A 297 8.49 -10.65 -1.64
N ASN A 298 9.19 -10.71 -0.51
CA ASN A 298 9.89 -11.91 -0.06
C ASN A 298 9.26 -12.50 1.21
N GLU A 299 9.44 -13.80 1.41
CA GLU A 299 9.12 -14.43 2.69
C GLU A 299 10.13 -13.99 3.75
N LEU A 300 9.69 -13.81 4.99
CA LEU A 300 10.53 -13.30 6.09
C LEU A 300 11.80 -14.13 6.33
N THR A 301 11.81 -15.40 5.92
CA THR A 301 12.93 -16.34 6.06
C THR A 301 14.05 -16.13 5.04
N ASP A 302 13.77 -15.49 3.90
CA ASP A 302 14.72 -15.32 2.77
C ASP A 302 15.66 -14.11 2.92
N ARG A 303 15.73 -13.51 4.12
CA ARG A 303 16.72 -12.46 4.37
C ARG A 303 18.12 -13.06 4.50
N CYS A 304 18.97 -12.77 3.51
CA CYS A 304 20.38 -12.49 3.81
C CYS A 304 20.40 -11.32 4.80
N LEU A 305 20.46 -11.63 6.09
CA LEU A 305 20.77 -10.66 7.12
C LEU A 305 22.10 -9.97 6.76
N PRO A 306 22.24 -8.65 6.93
CA PRO A 306 23.57 -8.03 6.89
C PRO A 306 24.48 -8.77 7.88
N ALA A 307 25.76 -8.93 7.52
CA ALA A 307 26.74 -9.82 8.16
C ALA A 307 27.12 -9.48 9.62
N SER A 308 26.27 -8.79 10.38
CA SER A 308 26.56 -8.32 11.74
C SER A 308 25.59 -8.81 12.81
N VAL A 309 24.69 -9.75 12.52
CA VAL A 309 23.85 -10.38 13.55
C VAL A 309 23.95 -11.90 13.46
N GLU A 310 24.92 -12.46 14.19
CA GLU A 310 25.02 -13.90 14.41
C GLU A 310 23.72 -14.41 15.06
N ARG A 311 23.02 -15.28 14.32
CA ARG A 311 21.88 -16.03 14.82
C ARG A 311 22.35 -16.99 15.92
N ARG A 312 22.00 -16.73 17.18
CA ARG A 312 21.82 -17.81 18.16
C ARG A 312 20.48 -18.49 17.90
N CYS A 313 20.51 -19.52 17.07
CA CYS A 313 19.44 -20.52 17.04
C CYS A 313 19.66 -21.47 18.22
N ILE A 314 18.79 -21.45 19.23
CA ILE A 314 18.63 -22.57 20.17
C ILE A 314 17.13 -22.82 20.35
N GLY A 315 16.64 -23.89 19.72
CA GLY A 315 15.42 -24.62 20.06
C GLY A 315 15.70 -26.10 19.74
N GLN A 316 15.91 -26.91 20.79
CA GLN A 316 15.09 -28.06 21.20
C GLN A 316 14.83 -29.13 20.12
N GLU A 317 15.48 -30.30 20.25
CA GLU A 317 14.93 -31.61 20.70
C GLU A 317 14.32 -32.40 19.52
N GLU A 318 14.90 -33.54 19.10
CA GLU A 318 14.59 -34.91 19.57
C GLU A 318 15.56 -35.95 18.93
N PRO A 319 15.58 -37.24 19.38
CA PRO A 319 16.80 -38.03 19.55
C PRO A 319 17.09 -39.05 18.43
N CYS A 320 18.37 -39.46 18.34
CA CYS A 320 18.79 -40.61 17.55
C CYS A 320 19.02 -41.83 18.46
N HIS A 321 18.36 -42.93 18.14
CA HIS A 321 18.45 -44.23 18.81
C HIS A 321 19.68 -45.06 18.37
N THR A 322 20.17 -45.84 19.35
CA THR A 322 20.84 -47.15 19.29
C THR A 322 22.37 -47.28 19.46
N SER A 323 22.73 -47.89 20.61
CA SER A 323 23.83 -48.83 20.92
C SER A 323 25.28 -48.27 20.89
N ASN A 324 26.21 -48.54 21.82
CA ASN A 324 26.36 -49.60 22.82
C ASN A 324 27.48 -49.19 23.84
N VAL A 325 27.29 -49.50 25.14
CA VAL A 325 28.26 -50.23 26.02
C VAL A 325 29.52 -49.50 26.59
N LEU A 326 29.45 -49.02 27.85
CA LEU A 326 30.21 -49.46 29.08
C LEU A 326 30.64 -48.37 30.12
N ARG A 327 30.13 -48.58 31.35
CA ARG A 327 30.73 -48.48 32.72
C ARG A 327 31.22 -47.16 33.36
N GLY A 328 30.57 -46.88 34.50
CA GLY A 328 31.14 -46.40 35.79
C GLY A 328 31.29 -44.89 35.93
N SER A 329 31.07 -44.21 37.06
CA SER A 329 30.74 -44.57 38.45
C SER A 329 30.51 -43.23 39.20
N THR A 330 29.62 -43.27 40.21
CA THR A 330 29.57 -42.43 41.43
C THR A 330 29.30 -40.92 41.36
N ALA A 331 28.17 -40.52 41.98
CA ALA A 331 27.89 -39.19 42.54
C ALA A 331 28.72 -38.93 43.82
N PRO A 332 28.80 -37.68 44.29
CA PRO A 332 27.97 -37.36 45.45
C PRO A 332 27.37 -35.93 45.48
N THR A 333 26.39 -35.85 46.38
CA THR A 333 25.52 -34.79 46.87
C THR A 333 26.24 -33.54 47.40
N SER A 334 25.64 -32.35 47.23
CA SER A 334 25.07 -31.52 48.32
C SER A 334 25.30 -29.99 48.26
N VAL A 335 24.24 -29.29 48.71
CA VAL A 335 24.17 -27.99 49.41
C VAL A 335 23.96 -26.66 48.63
N LEU A 336 22.73 -26.18 48.82
CA LEU A 336 22.17 -24.82 48.76
C LEU A 336 23.01 -23.67 49.34
N LYS A 337 22.97 -22.50 48.69
CA LYS A 337 22.89 -21.13 49.28
C LYS A 337 22.60 -20.13 48.15
N ARG A 338 21.37 -19.62 48.00
CA ARG A 338 20.77 -18.36 48.52
C ARG A 338 21.52 -17.07 48.18
N TYR A 339 20.81 -16.19 47.43
CA TYR A 339 20.66 -14.71 47.47
C TYR A 339 21.95 -13.85 47.58
N ARG A 340 22.10 -12.69 46.90
CA ARG A 340 21.17 -11.54 46.85
C ARG A 340 21.65 -10.50 45.82
N GLU A 341 20.70 -9.68 45.38
CA GLU A 341 20.79 -8.47 44.54
C GLU A 341 21.85 -7.45 45.00
N VAL A 342 22.34 -6.64 44.05
CA VAL A 342 22.51 -5.19 44.24
C VAL A 342 22.16 -4.48 42.92
N ALA A 343 21.09 -3.68 42.97
CA ALA A 343 20.93 -2.49 42.15
C ALA A 343 21.20 -1.28 43.05
N THR A 344 21.91 -0.26 42.56
CA THR A 344 21.74 1.13 42.97
C THR A 344 22.33 2.09 41.94
N ASP A 345 21.52 3.09 41.61
CA ASP A 345 21.76 4.31 40.87
C ASP A 345 22.90 5.19 41.42
N GLY A 346 23.33 6.18 40.63
CA GLY A 346 24.03 7.36 41.17
C GLY A 346 24.77 8.26 40.19
N THR A 347 24.03 9.12 39.50
CA THR A 347 24.29 10.53 39.12
C THR A 347 25.68 11.19 39.25
N GLY A 348 26.01 12.02 38.23
CA GLY A 348 26.87 13.22 38.29
C GLY A 348 28.38 12.98 38.11
N SER A 349 29.23 13.88 37.63
CA SER A 349 29.18 15.19 36.97
C SER A 349 30.65 15.54 36.67
N THR A 350 30.92 16.02 35.45
CA THR A 350 31.93 17.03 35.05
C THR A 350 33.44 16.90 35.36
N CYS A 351 34.20 17.19 34.28
CA CYS A 351 35.46 17.94 34.17
C CYS A 351 36.81 17.20 34.14
N ASP A 352 37.44 17.35 32.97
CA ASP A 352 38.81 17.75 32.67
C ASP A 352 39.98 16.86 33.14
N ASP A 353 40.64 16.22 32.15
CA ASP A 353 42.01 16.54 31.72
C ASP A 353 42.23 16.11 30.25
#